data_AF-A0A4Q0VE77-F1
#
_entry.id   AF-A0A4Q0VE77-F1
#
_cell.length_a   1.000
_cell.length_b   1.000
_cell.length_c   1.000
_cell.angle_alpha   90.00
_cell.angle_beta   90.00
_cell.angle_gamma   90.00
#
_symmetry.space_group_name_H-M   'P 1'
#
loop_
_entity.id
_entity.type
_entity.pdbx_description
1 polymer ?
#
loop_
_entity_poly.entity_id
_entity_poly.type
_entity_poly.pdbx_seq_one_letter_code
_entity_poly.pdbx_strand_id
1 'polypeptide(L)'
;MKSSGAIDIYDETEFYSWVKMINVTLAEKNYCNMIEEHSSEMNNRKNINKDKYLENLPFSIRWKLKGEIYTYSNVRKTVVLDINTSEKTRDKAYRFMSTFISCISKIGGGVYVENMQNDDNTMFTLLESRYKCSLYEKQVKLRDKIKTGERKMRPLYDLEYTGDLCFEVFGEEINKKDTWELLQTIEFYKSDTIESKLIDLFYRLREDAISKKIIIDQEMAKQQQEREKEIKQWEEEKIREDQAHKEKEKLLKKQKMQEKIKNHIDKWENTNKVLEYVNDLRHMSGISDNEKKLILKYCDYVEKLYSKSEFYKEILEFYQKSEL
;
A
#
# COMPACT_ATOMS: atom_id res chain seq x y z
N MET A 1 -2.21 13.40 -15.45
CA MET A 1 -1.79 14.08 -16.70
C MET A 1 -2.10 13.15 -17.85
N LYS A 2 -3.11 13.45 -18.68
CA LYS A 2 -3.43 12.67 -19.88
C LYS A 2 -2.30 12.87 -20.89
N SER A 3 -1.55 11.83 -21.23
CA SER A 3 -0.63 11.86 -22.36
C SER A 3 -1.44 12.05 -23.65
N SER A 4 -1.10 13.05 -24.44
CA SER A 4 -1.74 13.35 -25.73
C SER A 4 -1.68 12.13 -26.65
N GLY A 5 -2.78 11.39 -26.78
CA GLY A 5 -2.88 10.14 -27.54
C GLY A 5 -3.42 8.93 -26.77
N ALA A 6 -3.76 9.07 -25.49
CA ALA A 6 -4.46 8.03 -24.74
C ALA A 6 -5.93 7.92 -25.21
N ILE A 7 -6.35 6.71 -25.57
CA ILE A 7 -7.72 6.42 -26.05
C ILE A 7 -8.62 6.17 -24.85
N ASP A 8 -9.83 6.72 -24.90
CA ASP A 8 -10.83 6.44 -23.87
C ASP A 8 -11.41 5.04 -24.05
N ILE A 9 -11.15 4.15 -23.09
CA ILE A 9 -11.72 2.78 -23.07
C ILE A 9 -13.22 2.83 -22.88
N TYR A 10 -13.73 3.85 -22.19
CA TYR A 10 -15.15 3.95 -21.87
C TYR A 10 -15.97 4.34 -23.10
N ASP A 11 -15.41 5.11 -24.04
CA ASP A 11 -16.05 5.40 -25.32
C ASP A 11 -15.96 4.20 -26.27
N GLU A 12 -17.08 3.51 -26.43
CA GLU A 12 -17.22 2.35 -27.29
C GLU A 12 -16.91 2.67 -28.77
N THR A 13 -17.30 3.86 -29.26
CA THR A 13 -17.16 4.23 -30.67
C THR A 13 -15.72 4.61 -31.02
N GLU A 14 -15.05 5.35 -30.12
CA GLU A 14 -13.63 5.69 -30.26
C GLU A 14 -12.78 4.42 -30.17
N PHE A 15 -13.06 3.57 -29.19
CA PHE A 15 -12.34 2.31 -28.98
C PHE A 15 -12.47 1.36 -30.19
N TYR A 16 -13.68 1.13 -30.70
CA TYR A 16 -13.86 0.22 -31.85
C TYR A 16 -13.25 0.74 -33.14
N SER A 17 -13.30 2.06 -33.36
CA SER A 17 -12.65 2.69 -34.49
C SER A 17 -11.15 2.51 -34.42
N TRP A 18 -10.57 2.69 -33.24
CA TRP A 18 -9.15 2.50 -33.01
C TRP A 18 -8.71 1.04 -33.12
N VAL A 19 -9.45 0.10 -32.53
CA VAL A 19 -9.11 -1.35 -32.59
C VAL A 19 -9.02 -1.82 -34.05
N LYS A 20 -9.93 -1.35 -34.91
CA LYS A 20 -9.91 -1.65 -36.35
C LYS A 20 -8.71 -1.05 -37.10
N MET A 21 -8.06 -0.03 -36.54
CA MET A 21 -6.86 0.59 -37.10
C MET A 21 -5.57 -0.06 -36.60
N ILE A 22 -5.63 -1.07 -35.71
CA ILE A 22 -4.44 -1.82 -35.27
C ILE A 22 -3.86 -2.53 -36.48
N ASN A 23 -2.67 -2.10 -36.89
CA ASN A 23 -1.93 -2.72 -37.99
C ASN A 23 -0.57 -3.16 -37.45
N VAL A 24 -0.16 -4.39 -37.77
CA VAL A 24 1.16 -4.90 -37.39
C VAL A 24 2.13 -4.43 -38.47
N THR A 25 2.80 -3.30 -38.25
CA THR A 25 3.80 -2.79 -39.20
C THR A 25 4.91 -3.82 -39.42
N LEU A 26 5.03 -4.28 -40.67
CA LEU A 26 5.99 -5.31 -41.07
C LEU A 26 7.47 -4.85 -41.02
N ALA A 27 7.73 -3.55 -40.78
CA ALA A 27 8.97 -2.88 -41.14
C ALA A 27 9.85 -2.39 -39.98
N GLU A 28 9.37 -2.34 -38.73
CA GLU A 28 10.18 -1.79 -37.64
C GLU A 28 11.12 -2.85 -37.04
N LYS A 29 12.43 -2.64 -37.25
CA LYS A 29 13.51 -3.44 -36.64
C LYS A 29 13.72 -3.15 -35.14
N ASN A 30 13.01 -2.17 -34.59
CA ASN A 30 13.17 -1.73 -33.21
C ASN A 30 12.01 -2.30 -32.39
N TYR A 31 12.24 -3.45 -31.75
CA TYR A 31 11.27 -3.97 -30.79
C TYR A 31 11.31 -3.13 -29.51
N CYS A 32 10.27 -3.23 -28.69
CA CYS A 32 10.29 -2.66 -27.33
C CYS A 32 11.50 -3.21 -26.53
N ASN A 33 12.11 -2.39 -25.66
CA ASN A 33 13.24 -2.78 -24.82
C ASN A 33 13.03 -4.11 -24.09
N MET A 34 11.80 -4.38 -23.61
CA MET A 34 11.47 -5.65 -22.93
C MET A 34 11.64 -6.89 -23.83
N ILE A 35 11.42 -6.73 -25.13
CA ILE A 35 11.61 -7.80 -26.12
C ILE A 35 13.09 -7.98 -26.44
N GLU A 36 13.87 -6.90 -26.47
CA GLU A 36 15.32 -6.96 -26.64
C GLU A 36 16.02 -7.63 -25.46
N GLU A 37 15.58 -7.31 -24.23
CA GLU A 37 16.01 -7.97 -22.99
C GLU A 37 15.69 -9.47 -23.05
N HIS A 38 14.47 -9.83 -23.42
CA HIS A 38 14.07 -11.23 -23.62
C HIS A 38 14.93 -11.94 -24.68
N SER A 39 15.17 -11.31 -25.84
CA SER A 39 16.00 -11.88 -26.91
C SER A 39 17.45 -12.13 -26.46
N SER A 40 18.02 -11.18 -25.72
CA SER A 40 19.37 -11.26 -25.17
C SER A 40 19.48 -12.38 -24.12
N GLU A 41 18.51 -12.44 -23.20
CA GLU A 41 18.44 -13.49 -22.19
C GLU A 41 18.25 -14.88 -22.81
N MET A 42 17.40 -15.02 -23.83
CA MET A 42 17.25 -16.29 -24.56
C MET A 42 18.54 -16.76 -25.23
N ASN A 43 19.33 -15.85 -25.79
CA ASN A 43 20.63 -16.18 -26.35
C ASN A 43 21.62 -16.60 -25.24
N ASN A 44 21.62 -15.90 -24.11
CA ASN A 44 22.44 -16.26 -22.94
C ASN A 44 22.10 -17.65 -22.42
N ARG A 45 20.81 -17.95 -22.20
CA ARG A 45 20.34 -19.27 -21.75
C ARG A 45 20.70 -20.38 -22.73
N LYS A 46 20.63 -20.12 -24.05
CA LYS A 46 21.07 -21.08 -25.08
C LYS A 46 22.56 -21.36 -25.01
N ASN A 47 23.39 -20.33 -24.82
CA ASN A 47 24.84 -20.50 -24.71
C ASN A 47 25.20 -21.27 -23.43
N ILE A 48 24.58 -20.95 -22.29
CA ILE A 48 24.75 -21.70 -21.04
C ILE A 48 24.36 -23.18 -21.22
N ASN A 49 23.22 -23.45 -21.86
CA ASN A 49 22.77 -24.83 -22.10
C ASN A 49 23.68 -25.58 -23.08
N LYS A 50 24.21 -24.91 -24.11
CA LYS A 50 25.22 -25.51 -25.00
C LYS A 50 26.45 -25.91 -24.22
N ASP A 51 26.91 -25.10 -23.27
CA ASP A 51 28.14 -25.39 -22.52
C ASP A 51 27.93 -26.34 -21.34
N LYS A 52 26.69 -26.78 -21.08
CA LYS A 52 26.33 -27.66 -19.97
C LYS A 52 26.96 -29.05 -20.09
N TYR A 53 27.18 -29.57 -21.30
CA TYR A 53 27.86 -30.87 -21.47
C TYR A 53 29.31 -30.84 -20.97
N LEU A 54 29.95 -29.66 -20.93
CA LEU A 54 31.31 -29.51 -20.42
C LEU A 54 31.38 -29.78 -18.91
N GLU A 55 30.27 -29.70 -18.19
CA GLU A 55 30.20 -30.05 -16.76
C GLU A 55 30.30 -31.55 -16.53
N ASN A 56 29.88 -32.36 -17.51
CA ASN A 56 29.95 -33.82 -17.46
C ASN A 56 31.33 -34.35 -17.87
N LEU A 57 32.25 -33.50 -18.34
CA LEU A 57 33.61 -33.89 -18.72
C LEU A 57 34.55 -33.89 -17.51
N PRO A 58 35.55 -34.79 -17.48
CA PRO A 58 36.63 -34.76 -16.49
C PRO A 58 37.30 -33.39 -16.41
N PHE A 59 37.68 -32.98 -15.20
CA PHE A 59 38.21 -31.65 -14.91
C PHE A 59 39.36 -31.22 -15.85
N SER A 60 40.29 -32.11 -16.16
CA SER A 60 41.43 -31.85 -17.05
C SER A 60 41.01 -31.50 -18.49
N ILE A 61 39.95 -32.14 -19.00
CA ILE A 61 39.39 -31.88 -20.32
C ILE A 61 38.57 -30.58 -20.30
N ARG A 62 37.76 -30.38 -19.25
CA ARG A 62 37.00 -29.15 -19.04
C ARG A 62 37.92 -27.92 -18.97
N TRP A 63 39.06 -28.03 -18.28
CA TRP A 63 40.07 -26.97 -18.18
C TRP A 63 40.69 -26.63 -19.54
N LYS A 64 41.08 -27.65 -20.32
CA LYS A 64 41.65 -27.45 -21.66
C LYS A 64 40.66 -26.84 -22.65
N LEU A 65 39.38 -27.18 -22.56
CA LEU A 65 38.34 -26.69 -23.47
C LEU A 65 37.81 -25.30 -23.10
N LYS A 66 37.77 -24.95 -21.80
CA LYS A 66 37.24 -23.65 -21.35
C LYS A 66 38.27 -22.52 -21.36
N GLY A 67 39.57 -22.81 -21.25
CA GLY A 67 40.58 -21.77 -20.99
C GLY A 67 40.35 -21.08 -19.63
N GLU A 68 41.26 -20.19 -19.22
CA GLU A 68 41.21 -19.49 -17.92
C GLU A 68 39.79 -19.08 -17.55
N ILE A 69 39.37 -19.61 -16.40
CA ILE A 69 38.13 -19.37 -15.66
C ILE A 69 37.34 -18.19 -16.22
N TYR A 70 36.49 -18.45 -17.22
CA TYR A 70 35.27 -17.68 -17.34
C TYR A 70 34.60 -17.86 -15.99
N THR A 71 34.56 -16.77 -15.21
CA THR A 71 33.67 -16.66 -14.07
C THR A 71 32.34 -17.18 -14.59
N TYR A 72 31.91 -18.35 -14.10
CA TYR A 72 30.50 -18.64 -14.01
C TYR A 72 29.99 -17.51 -13.12
N SER A 73 29.71 -16.37 -13.73
CA SER A 73 28.77 -15.44 -13.18
C SER A 73 27.58 -16.33 -12.92
N ASN A 74 27.31 -16.58 -11.64
CA ASN A 74 26.00 -16.94 -11.15
C ASN A 74 25.07 -15.80 -11.60
N VAL A 75 24.82 -15.70 -12.91
CA VAL A 75 23.81 -14.81 -13.48
C VAL A 75 22.55 -15.49 -13.00
N ARG A 76 22.02 -14.98 -11.88
CA ARG A 76 20.68 -15.30 -11.45
C ARG A 76 19.81 -15.17 -12.69
N LYS A 77 19.03 -16.21 -12.99
CA LYS A 77 18.12 -16.25 -14.13
C LYS A 77 17.36 -14.93 -14.16
N THR A 78 17.64 -14.12 -15.18
CA THR A 78 16.97 -12.84 -15.38
C THR A 78 15.57 -13.18 -15.83
N VAL A 79 14.57 -12.84 -15.01
CA VAL A 79 13.18 -13.07 -15.36
C VAL A 79 12.82 -12.10 -16.48
N VAL A 80 12.25 -12.64 -17.54
CA VAL A 80 11.88 -11.88 -18.75
C VAL A 80 10.42 -12.17 -19.11
N LEU A 81 9.94 -11.55 -20.20
CA LEU A 81 8.63 -11.84 -20.77
C LEU A 81 8.45 -13.36 -20.99
N ASP A 82 7.27 -13.88 -20.65
CA ASP A 82 6.92 -15.28 -20.88
C ASP A 82 6.60 -15.53 -22.36
N ILE A 83 7.67 -15.74 -23.15
CA ILE A 83 7.61 -16.02 -24.59
C ILE A 83 8.38 -17.32 -24.91
N ASN A 84 7.67 -18.44 -24.99
CA ASN A 84 8.26 -19.75 -25.30
C ASN A 84 8.02 -20.18 -26.75
N THR A 85 8.92 -19.77 -27.65
CA THR A 85 8.77 -20.00 -29.10
C THR A 85 10.03 -20.57 -29.74
N SER A 86 9.86 -21.30 -30.84
CA SER A 86 10.99 -21.77 -31.66
C SER A 86 11.65 -20.60 -32.38
N GLU A 87 12.92 -20.77 -32.78
CA GLU A 87 13.65 -19.73 -33.53
C GLU A 87 12.95 -19.31 -34.83
N LYS A 88 12.16 -20.21 -35.42
CA LYS A 88 11.43 -19.97 -36.68
C LYS A 88 10.22 -19.05 -36.49
N THR A 89 9.55 -19.14 -35.35
CA THR A 89 8.33 -18.37 -35.03
C THR A 89 8.62 -17.17 -34.14
N ARG A 90 9.84 -17.06 -33.62
CA ARG A 90 10.28 -16.00 -32.70
C ARG A 90 10.03 -14.58 -33.21
N ASP A 91 10.31 -14.30 -34.48
CA ASP A 91 10.04 -12.98 -35.08
C ASP A 91 8.52 -12.67 -35.07
N LYS A 92 7.69 -13.65 -35.45
CA LYS A 92 6.23 -13.51 -35.42
C LYS A 92 5.72 -13.22 -34.00
N ALA A 93 6.27 -13.91 -33.00
CA ALA A 93 5.94 -13.73 -31.59
C ALA A 93 6.36 -12.36 -31.06
N TYR A 94 7.56 -11.88 -31.41
CA TYR A 94 8.05 -10.56 -31.02
C TYR A 94 7.24 -9.44 -31.64
N ARG A 95 6.85 -9.57 -32.92
CA ARG A 95 5.94 -8.61 -33.57
C ARG A 95 4.60 -8.53 -32.84
N PHE A 96 4.01 -9.68 -32.54
CA PHE A 96 2.75 -9.74 -31.80
C PHE A 96 2.86 -9.06 -30.42
N MET A 97 3.87 -9.43 -29.62
CA MET A 97 4.06 -8.84 -28.30
C MET A 97 4.37 -7.35 -28.35
N SER A 98 5.13 -6.89 -29.36
CA SER A 98 5.44 -5.47 -29.52
C SER A 98 4.18 -4.66 -29.80
N THR A 99 3.33 -5.15 -30.71
CA THR A 99 2.04 -4.52 -31.01
C THR A 99 1.13 -4.55 -29.79
N PHE A 100 1.07 -5.68 -29.08
CA PHE A 100 0.27 -5.83 -27.87
C PHE A 100 0.67 -4.84 -26.77
N ILE A 101 1.97 -4.73 -26.47
CA ILE A 101 2.52 -3.78 -25.48
C ILE A 101 2.17 -2.34 -25.88
N SER A 102 2.39 -1.97 -27.15
CA SER A 102 2.07 -0.64 -27.68
C SER A 102 0.57 -0.32 -27.55
N CYS A 103 -0.29 -1.28 -27.89
CA CYS A 103 -1.74 -1.13 -27.77
C CYS A 103 -2.17 -0.95 -26.30
N ILE A 104 -1.64 -1.75 -25.36
CA ILE A 104 -1.93 -1.58 -23.92
C ILE A 104 -1.50 -0.20 -23.43
N SER A 105 -0.31 0.26 -23.83
CA SER A 105 0.19 1.59 -23.45
C SER A 105 -0.71 2.72 -23.97
N LYS A 106 -1.23 2.61 -25.20
CA LYS A 106 -2.17 3.59 -25.78
C LYS A 106 -3.51 3.64 -25.05
N ILE A 107 -3.93 2.51 -24.51
CA ILE A 107 -5.14 2.38 -23.71
C ILE A 107 -4.93 2.95 -22.28
N GLY A 108 -3.70 3.29 -21.90
CA GLY A 108 -3.36 3.77 -20.56
C GLY A 108 -3.05 2.65 -19.56
N GLY A 109 -2.87 1.42 -20.05
CA GLY A 109 -2.34 0.30 -19.27
C GLY A 109 -0.81 0.23 -19.29
N GLY A 110 -0.24 -0.64 -18.45
CA GLY A 110 1.21 -0.87 -18.39
C GLY A 110 1.54 -2.36 -18.44
N VAL A 111 2.61 -2.73 -19.14
CA VAL A 111 3.15 -4.10 -19.15
C VAL A 111 4.43 -4.14 -18.33
N TYR A 112 4.59 -5.15 -17.47
CA TYR A 112 5.75 -5.32 -16.60
C TYR A 112 6.05 -6.80 -16.36
N VAL A 113 7.27 -7.07 -15.89
CA VAL A 113 7.74 -8.40 -15.49
C VAL A 113 7.87 -8.43 -13.98
N GLU A 114 7.27 -9.42 -13.33
CA GLU A 114 7.25 -9.55 -11.87
C GLU A 114 8.22 -10.63 -11.40
N ASN A 115 9.23 -10.25 -10.60
CA ASN A 115 10.32 -11.11 -10.14
C ASN A 115 9.96 -12.00 -8.94
N MET A 116 8.77 -12.61 -8.90
CA MET A 116 8.30 -13.33 -7.70
C MET A 116 8.86 -14.75 -7.56
N GLN A 117 9.08 -15.50 -8.67
CA GLN A 117 9.31 -16.97 -8.60
C GLN A 117 10.43 -17.52 -9.49
N ASN A 118 11.36 -16.70 -9.99
CA ASN A 118 12.40 -17.09 -10.96
C ASN A 118 11.87 -17.71 -12.27
N ASP A 119 10.57 -17.65 -12.53
CA ASP A 119 9.95 -18.07 -13.78
C ASP A 119 9.54 -16.87 -14.61
N ASP A 120 9.72 -17.01 -15.93
CA ASP A 120 9.38 -15.95 -16.89
C ASP A 120 7.89 -15.64 -16.74
N ASN A 121 7.58 -14.35 -16.69
CA ASN A 121 6.25 -13.90 -16.33
C ASN A 121 5.95 -12.56 -16.99
N THR A 122 4.84 -12.47 -17.72
CA THR A 122 4.35 -11.22 -18.28
C THR A 122 3.09 -10.80 -17.55
N MET A 123 3.12 -9.63 -16.95
CA MET A 123 1.98 -9.02 -16.28
C MET A 123 1.59 -7.72 -16.98
N PHE A 124 0.31 -7.40 -17.00
CA PHE A 124 -0.15 -6.09 -17.43
C PHE A 124 -1.29 -5.58 -16.57
N THR A 125 -1.41 -4.26 -16.48
CA THR A 125 -2.48 -3.57 -15.77
C THR A 125 -3.37 -2.83 -16.75
N LEU A 126 -4.68 -2.92 -16.52
CA LEU A 126 -5.71 -2.24 -17.30
C LEU A 126 -6.86 -1.86 -16.37
N LEU A 127 -7.24 -0.58 -16.33
CA LEU A 127 -8.32 -0.08 -15.46
C LEU A 127 -8.22 -0.60 -14.00
N GLU A 128 -7.02 -0.49 -13.41
CA GLU A 128 -6.69 -0.98 -12.04
C GLU A 128 -6.78 -2.50 -11.84
N SER A 129 -7.15 -3.27 -12.86
CA SER A 129 -7.15 -4.73 -12.85
C SER A 129 -5.80 -5.28 -13.31
N ARG A 130 -5.34 -6.37 -12.69
CA ARG A 130 -4.10 -7.07 -13.05
C ARG A 130 -4.39 -8.30 -13.90
N TYR A 131 -3.55 -8.52 -14.89
CA TYR A 131 -3.63 -9.63 -15.81
C TYR A 131 -2.26 -10.28 -16.01
N LYS A 132 -2.25 -11.59 -16.16
CA LYS A 132 -1.08 -12.38 -16.54
C LYS A 132 -1.23 -12.82 -17.99
N CYS A 133 -0.14 -12.80 -18.76
CA CYS A 133 -0.16 -13.38 -20.09
C CYS A 133 1.05 -14.27 -20.38
N SER A 134 0.81 -15.27 -21.22
CA SER A 134 1.83 -16.23 -21.68
C SER A 134 1.70 -16.40 -23.19
N LEU A 135 2.82 -16.32 -23.90
CA LEU A 135 2.89 -16.59 -25.33
C LEU A 135 3.77 -17.79 -25.58
N TYR A 136 3.21 -18.89 -26.06
CA TYR A 136 3.98 -20.10 -26.34
C TYR A 136 3.62 -20.73 -27.68
N GLU A 137 4.55 -21.48 -28.24
CA GLU A 137 4.31 -22.28 -29.43
C GLU A 137 3.85 -23.69 -29.00
N LYS A 138 2.76 -24.19 -29.59
CA LYS A 138 2.24 -25.53 -29.30
C LYS A 138 3.31 -26.58 -29.58
N GLN A 139 3.48 -27.47 -28.62
CA GLN A 139 4.38 -28.62 -28.72
C GLN A 139 3.56 -29.90 -28.80
N VAL A 140 3.94 -30.78 -29.72
CA VAL A 140 3.30 -32.09 -29.91
C VAL A 140 4.38 -33.17 -29.84
N LYS A 141 4.04 -34.32 -29.26
CA LYS A 141 4.97 -35.44 -29.17
C LYS A 141 5.30 -35.97 -30.57
N LEU A 142 6.55 -36.33 -30.79
CA LEU A 142 7.05 -36.81 -32.08
C LEU A 142 6.21 -37.97 -32.63
N ARG A 143 5.75 -38.86 -31.74
CA ARG A 143 4.87 -40.00 -32.08
C ARG A 143 3.58 -39.59 -32.80
N ASP A 144 3.02 -38.43 -32.47
CA ASP A 144 1.73 -37.96 -33.00
C ASP A 144 1.91 -37.24 -34.35
N LYS A 145 3.16 -36.89 -34.70
CA LYS A 145 3.53 -36.15 -35.92
C LYS A 145 4.08 -37.06 -37.03
N ILE A 146 4.74 -38.17 -36.69
CA ILE A 146 5.32 -39.10 -37.67
C ILE A 146 4.19 -39.87 -38.37
N LYS A 147 3.73 -39.35 -39.51
CA LYS A 147 2.99 -40.13 -40.51
C LYS A 147 3.99 -41.02 -41.26
N THR A 148 4.18 -42.23 -40.75
CA THR A 148 4.63 -43.46 -41.46
C THR A 148 5.94 -43.50 -42.29
N GLY A 149 6.64 -42.40 -42.60
CA GLY A 149 7.74 -42.42 -43.59
C GLY A 149 9.13 -41.99 -43.10
N GLU A 150 9.26 -40.96 -42.26
CA GLU A 150 10.56 -40.38 -41.90
C GLU A 150 10.96 -40.69 -40.46
N ARG A 151 11.59 -41.86 -40.24
CA ARG A 151 12.14 -42.22 -38.93
C ARG A 151 13.47 -41.48 -38.72
N LYS A 152 13.46 -40.43 -37.90
CA LYS A 152 14.67 -39.84 -37.33
C LYS A 152 15.09 -40.63 -36.09
N MET A 153 16.40 -40.76 -35.82
CA MET A 153 16.92 -41.34 -34.57
C MET A 153 16.70 -40.37 -33.40
N ARG A 154 15.44 -40.09 -33.06
CA ARG A 154 15.03 -39.29 -31.90
C ARG A 154 13.96 -40.03 -31.11
N PRO A 155 13.97 -39.92 -29.77
CA PRO A 155 12.94 -40.52 -28.94
C PRO A 155 11.52 -40.07 -29.33
N LEU A 156 10.58 -41.02 -29.36
CA LEU A 156 9.18 -40.75 -29.74
C LEU A 156 8.43 -39.86 -28.74
N TYR A 157 8.94 -39.76 -27.52
CA TYR A 157 8.39 -38.90 -26.46
C TYR A 157 8.91 -37.46 -26.53
N ASP A 158 9.86 -37.15 -27.42
CA ASP A 158 10.35 -35.79 -27.60
C ASP A 158 9.23 -34.88 -28.08
N LEU A 159 9.21 -33.67 -27.53
CA LEU A 159 8.27 -32.62 -27.89
C LEU A 159 8.85 -31.81 -29.06
N GLU A 160 8.09 -31.70 -30.15
CA GLU A 160 8.41 -30.82 -31.26
C GLU A 160 7.38 -29.70 -31.39
N TYR A 161 7.88 -28.50 -31.66
CA TYR A 161 7.06 -27.35 -31.97
C TYR A 161 6.27 -27.55 -33.29
N THR A 162 4.99 -27.18 -33.30
CA THR A 162 4.09 -27.33 -34.46
C THR A 162 4.17 -26.18 -35.45
N GLY A 163 4.62 -25.01 -35.01
CA GLY A 163 4.53 -23.75 -35.75
C GLY A 163 3.36 -22.86 -35.33
N ASP A 164 2.47 -23.34 -34.46
CA ASP A 164 1.24 -22.63 -34.08
C ASP A 164 1.46 -21.91 -32.75
N LEU A 165 1.24 -20.59 -32.74
CA LEU A 165 1.40 -19.77 -31.53
C LEU A 165 0.10 -19.78 -30.72
N CYS A 166 0.21 -19.75 -29.41
CA CYS A 166 -0.89 -19.68 -28.47
C CYS A 166 -0.61 -18.57 -27.47
N PHE A 167 -1.59 -17.70 -27.30
CA PHE A 167 -1.54 -16.60 -26.34
C PHE A 167 -2.64 -16.79 -25.30
N GLU A 168 -2.23 -16.96 -24.05
CA GLU A 168 -3.13 -17.13 -22.92
C GLU A 168 -3.12 -15.87 -22.07
N VAL A 169 -4.32 -15.39 -21.72
CA VAL A 169 -4.51 -14.30 -20.78
C VAL A 169 -5.30 -14.79 -19.59
N PHE A 170 -4.75 -14.54 -18.41
CA PHE A 170 -5.36 -14.83 -17.13
C PHE A 170 -5.70 -13.51 -16.41
N GLY A 171 -6.91 -13.42 -15.88
CA GLY A 171 -7.33 -12.32 -15.03
C GLY A 171 -7.20 -12.68 -13.56
N GLU A 172 -6.85 -11.70 -12.73
CA GLU A 172 -6.91 -11.87 -11.27
C GLU A 172 -8.39 -11.98 -10.82
N GLU A 173 -8.69 -12.98 -9.97
CA GLU A 173 -9.98 -13.08 -9.28
C GLU A 173 -10.10 -11.97 -8.23
N ILE A 174 -11.22 -11.25 -8.25
CA ILE A 174 -11.46 -10.13 -7.32
C ILE A 174 -11.48 -10.59 -5.84
N ASN A 175 -11.92 -11.82 -5.58
CA ASN A 175 -12.18 -12.31 -4.23
C ASN A 175 -10.99 -13.03 -3.57
N LYS A 176 -9.94 -13.35 -4.33
CA LYS A 176 -8.81 -14.15 -3.86
C LYS A 176 -7.52 -13.63 -4.48
N LYS A 177 -6.67 -13.07 -3.64
CA LYS A 177 -5.31 -12.69 -4.05
C LYS A 177 -4.56 -13.93 -4.56
N ASP A 178 -3.88 -13.77 -5.68
CA ASP A 178 -3.03 -14.77 -6.34
C ASP A 178 -3.76 -15.97 -7.00
N THR A 179 -5.08 -15.93 -7.15
CA THR A 179 -5.80 -16.88 -8.03
C THR A 179 -6.09 -16.25 -9.39
N TRP A 180 -5.71 -16.99 -10.43
CA TRP A 180 -5.74 -16.55 -11.82
C TRP A 180 -6.76 -17.38 -12.60
N GLU A 181 -7.76 -16.72 -13.18
CA GLU A 181 -8.75 -17.34 -14.06
C GLU A 181 -8.33 -17.16 -15.52
N LEU A 182 -8.31 -18.24 -16.30
CA LEU A 182 -8.06 -18.17 -17.74
C LEU A 182 -9.23 -17.47 -18.41
N LEU A 183 -8.99 -16.25 -18.90
CA LEU A 183 -10.00 -15.45 -19.59
C LEU A 183 -10.06 -15.82 -21.07
N GLN A 184 -8.90 -16.02 -21.70
CA GLN A 184 -8.85 -16.27 -23.13
C GLN A 184 -7.60 -17.03 -23.53
N THR A 185 -7.80 -18.03 -24.39
CA THR A 185 -6.73 -18.63 -25.20
C THR A 185 -6.95 -18.24 -26.65
N ILE A 186 -5.93 -17.66 -27.26
CA ILE A 186 -5.92 -17.29 -28.67
C ILE A 186 -4.92 -18.17 -29.39
N GLU A 187 -5.41 -18.95 -30.34
CA GLU A 187 -4.57 -19.79 -31.19
C GLU A 187 -4.33 -19.10 -32.54
N PHE A 188 -3.07 -19.01 -32.94
CA PHE A 188 -2.64 -18.55 -34.25
C PHE A 188 -2.27 -19.76 -35.09
N TYR A 189 -3.17 -20.12 -36.01
CA TYR A 189 -2.82 -21.05 -37.07
C TYR A 189 -1.93 -20.36 -38.12
N LYS A 190 -1.17 -21.13 -38.90
CA LYS A 190 -0.25 -20.58 -39.91
C LYS A 190 -0.93 -19.66 -40.95
N SER A 191 -2.22 -19.84 -41.17
CA SER A 191 -3.07 -19.06 -42.10
C SER A 191 -3.57 -17.73 -41.54
N ASP A 192 -3.50 -17.54 -40.21
CA ASP A 192 -4.26 -16.48 -39.57
C ASP A 192 -3.47 -15.16 -39.54
N THR A 193 -4.16 -14.06 -39.85
CA THR A 193 -3.63 -12.70 -39.71
C THR A 193 -3.57 -12.31 -38.23
N ILE A 194 -2.44 -11.74 -37.82
CA ILE A 194 -2.21 -11.35 -36.43
C ILE A 194 -3.20 -10.24 -36.01
N GLU A 195 -3.58 -9.34 -36.92
CA GLU A 195 -4.50 -8.24 -36.61
C GLU A 195 -5.87 -8.75 -36.16
N SER A 196 -6.46 -9.71 -36.88
CA SER A 196 -7.82 -10.21 -36.55
C SER A 196 -7.91 -10.77 -35.13
N LYS A 197 -6.88 -11.51 -34.71
CA LYS A 197 -6.81 -12.08 -33.36
C LYS A 197 -6.52 -11.03 -32.28
N LEU A 198 -5.71 -10.01 -32.59
CA LEU A 198 -5.49 -8.87 -31.68
C LEU A 198 -6.78 -8.08 -31.48
N ILE A 199 -7.54 -7.88 -32.55
CA ILE A 199 -8.83 -7.21 -32.52
C ILE A 199 -9.78 -7.97 -31.57
N ASP A 200 -9.96 -9.27 -31.77
CA ASP A 200 -10.80 -10.11 -30.92
C ASP A 200 -10.36 -10.11 -29.45
N LEU A 201 -9.04 -10.09 -29.19
CA LEU A 201 -8.47 -9.99 -27.85
C LEU A 201 -8.90 -8.68 -27.16
N PHE A 202 -8.73 -7.55 -27.84
CA PHE A 202 -9.01 -6.24 -27.24
C PHE A 202 -10.51 -6.00 -26.99
N TYR A 203 -11.40 -6.54 -27.83
CA TYR A 203 -12.84 -6.53 -27.55
C TYR A 203 -13.17 -7.21 -26.22
N ARG A 204 -12.68 -8.44 -26.02
CA ARG A 204 -12.96 -9.20 -24.79
C ARG A 204 -12.28 -8.62 -23.56
N LEU A 205 -11.04 -8.16 -23.71
CA LEU A 205 -10.31 -7.49 -22.62
C LEU A 205 -11.04 -6.22 -22.15
N ARG A 206 -11.65 -5.46 -23.07
CA ARG A 206 -12.44 -4.28 -22.70
C ARG A 206 -13.65 -4.66 -21.86
N GLU A 207 -14.44 -5.65 -22.30
CA GLU A 207 -15.63 -6.10 -21.57
C GLU A 207 -15.28 -6.56 -20.15
N ASP A 208 -14.22 -7.36 -20.01
CA ASP A 208 -13.74 -7.83 -18.70
C ASP A 208 -13.24 -6.67 -17.84
N ALA A 209 -12.38 -5.80 -18.38
CA ALA A 209 -11.80 -4.70 -17.62
C ALA A 209 -12.85 -3.70 -17.11
N ILE A 210 -13.87 -3.39 -17.93
CA ILE A 210 -14.98 -2.53 -17.51
C ILE A 210 -15.80 -3.22 -16.42
N SER A 211 -16.10 -4.51 -16.59
CA SER A 211 -16.86 -5.28 -15.60
C SER A 211 -16.15 -5.33 -14.24
N LYS A 212 -14.82 -5.57 -14.24
CA LYS A 212 -14.01 -5.55 -13.02
C LYS A 212 -13.92 -4.16 -12.41
N LYS A 213 -13.76 -3.11 -13.22
CA LYS A 213 -13.69 -1.73 -12.73
C LYS A 213 -14.96 -1.30 -12.01
N ILE A 214 -16.14 -1.68 -12.52
CA ILE A 214 -17.42 -1.43 -11.84
C ILE A 214 -17.43 -2.05 -10.44
N ILE A 215 -16.94 -3.28 -10.30
CA ILE A 215 -16.89 -3.98 -9.01
C ILE A 215 -15.90 -3.29 -8.07
N ILE A 216 -14.70 -2.94 -8.55
CA ILE A 216 -13.68 -2.22 -7.79
C ILE A 216 -14.22 -0.88 -7.28
N ASP A 217 -14.88 -0.10 -8.14
CA ASP A 217 -15.43 1.20 -7.76
C ASP A 217 -16.55 1.08 -6.71
N GLN A 218 -17.39 0.04 -6.80
CA GLN A 218 -18.40 -0.26 -5.78
C GLN A 218 -17.78 -0.62 -4.43
N GLU A 219 -16.69 -1.40 -4.42
CA GLU A 219 -15.98 -1.77 -3.19
C GLU A 219 -15.26 -0.57 -2.57
N MET A 220 -14.58 0.24 -3.38
CA MET A 220 -13.94 1.48 -2.94
C MET A 220 -14.94 2.48 -2.37
N ALA A 221 -16.14 2.60 -2.95
CA ALA A 221 -17.20 3.44 -2.41
C ALA A 221 -17.69 2.96 -1.05
N LYS A 222 -17.83 1.65 -0.83
CA LYS A 222 -18.19 1.08 0.48
C LYS A 222 -17.12 1.37 1.53
N GLN A 223 -15.86 1.12 1.21
CA GLN A 223 -14.74 1.41 2.11
C GLN A 223 -14.65 2.91 2.46
N GLN A 224 -14.92 3.79 1.50
CA GLN A 224 -14.93 5.22 1.75
C GLN A 224 -16.06 5.63 2.71
N GLN A 225 -17.25 5.06 2.54
CA GLN A 225 -18.37 5.28 3.47
C GLN A 225 -18.08 4.77 4.88
N GLU A 226 -17.37 3.64 5.01
CA GLU A 226 -16.94 3.11 6.31
C GLU A 226 -15.93 4.03 6.98
N ARG A 227 -14.88 4.47 6.27
CA ARG A 227 -13.91 5.44 6.79
C ARG A 227 -14.56 6.74 7.23
N GLU A 228 -15.52 7.26 6.46
CA GLU A 228 -16.25 8.48 6.83
C GLU A 228 -17.10 8.30 8.10
N LYS A 229 -17.67 7.11 8.32
CA LYS A 229 -18.38 6.80 9.57
C LYS A 229 -17.42 6.72 10.76
N GLU A 230 -16.27 6.08 10.59
CA GLU A 230 -15.23 5.99 11.62
C GLU A 230 -14.72 7.37 12.02
N ILE A 231 -14.43 8.24 11.04
CA ILE A 231 -13.99 9.62 11.28
C ILE A 231 -15.04 10.39 12.09
N LYS A 232 -16.33 10.29 11.72
CA LYS A 232 -17.42 10.95 12.46
C LYS A 232 -17.53 10.45 13.90
N GLN A 233 -17.43 9.15 14.12
CA GLN A 233 -17.46 8.58 15.48
C GLN A 233 -16.28 9.08 16.32
N TRP A 234 -15.09 9.16 15.72
CA TRP A 234 -13.90 9.67 16.39
C TRP A 234 -14.02 11.17 16.73
N GLU A 235 -14.56 11.98 15.81
CA GLU A 235 -14.83 13.40 16.06
C GLU A 235 -15.85 13.60 17.20
N GLU A 236 -16.94 12.80 17.23
CA GLU A 236 -17.93 12.84 18.31
C GLU A 236 -17.35 12.40 19.66
N GLU A 237 -16.49 11.38 19.68
CA GLU A 237 -15.78 10.94 20.88
C GLU A 237 -14.84 12.02 21.41
N LYS A 238 -14.05 12.64 20.53
CA LYS A 238 -13.16 13.75 20.89
C LYS A 238 -13.92 14.94 21.47
N ILE A 239 -15.08 15.30 20.89
CA ILE A 239 -15.94 16.37 21.43
C ILE A 239 -16.45 16.00 22.83
N ARG A 240 -16.85 14.75 23.05
CA ARG A 240 -17.31 14.26 24.37
C ARG A 240 -16.17 14.27 25.40
N GLU A 241 -14.98 13.84 25.03
CA GLU A 241 -13.80 13.90 25.90
C GLU A 241 -13.43 15.33 26.28
N ASP A 242 -13.44 16.26 25.31
CA ASP A 242 -13.18 17.67 25.56
C ASP A 242 -14.23 18.30 26.49
N GLN A 243 -15.50 17.94 26.33
CA GLN A 243 -16.58 18.37 27.22
C GLN A 243 -16.38 17.81 28.64
N ALA A 244 -16.11 16.51 28.76
CA ALA A 244 -15.85 15.87 30.05
C ALA A 244 -14.62 16.47 30.75
N HIS A 245 -13.57 16.82 30.00
CA HIS A 245 -12.39 17.48 30.54
C HIS A 245 -12.74 18.88 31.08
N LYS A 246 -13.46 19.69 30.30
CA LYS A 246 -13.92 21.03 30.73
C LYS A 246 -14.82 20.97 31.96
N GLU A 247 -15.69 19.96 32.06
CA GLU A 247 -16.54 19.77 33.23
C GLU A 247 -15.73 19.37 34.47
N LYS A 248 -14.78 18.44 34.32
CA LYS A 248 -13.85 18.05 35.40
C LYS A 248 -13.04 19.25 35.89
N GLU A 249 -12.51 20.09 34.99
CA GLU A 249 -11.78 21.30 35.36
C GLU A 249 -12.67 22.30 36.11
N LYS A 250 -13.91 22.52 35.66
CA LYS A 250 -14.88 23.38 36.35
C LYS A 250 -15.19 22.86 37.75
N LEU A 251 -15.36 21.55 37.90
CA LEU A 251 -15.63 20.91 39.19
C LEU A 251 -14.43 21.05 40.14
N LEU A 252 -13.21 20.82 39.64
CA LEU A 252 -11.98 21.02 40.41
C LEU A 252 -11.80 22.47 40.86
N LYS A 253 -12.08 23.44 39.99
CA LYS A 253 -12.06 24.87 40.35
C LYS A 253 -13.06 25.19 41.47
N LYS A 254 -14.28 24.65 41.38
CA LYS A 254 -15.31 24.80 42.42
C LYS A 254 -14.86 24.19 43.75
N GLN A 255 -14.30 22.99 43.74
CA GLN A 255 -13.79 22.33 44.95
C GLN A 255 -12.67 23.15 45.60
N LYS A 256 -11.69 23.62 44.83
CA LYS A 256 -10.61 24.50 45.34
C LYS A 256 -11.16 25.80 45.94
N MET A 257 -12.19 26.37 45.34
CA MET A 257 -12.84 27.57 45.87
C MET A 257 -13.54 27.29 47.20
N GLN A 258 -14.30 26.19 47.29
CA GLN A 258 -14.96 25.77 48.53
C GLN A 258 -13.96 25.50 49.66
N GLU A 259 -12.83 24.85 49.34
CA GLU A 259 -11.78 24.56 50.31
C GLU A 259 -11.12 25.84 50.84
N LYS A 260 -10.87 26.83 49.98
CA LYS A 260 -10.39 28.16 50.41
C LYS A 260 -11.39 28.87 51.32
N ILE A 261 -12.68 28.84 50.98
CA ILE A 261 -13.74 29.43 51.82
C ILE A 261 -13.77 28.75 53.18
N LYS A 262 -13.70 27.41 53.23
CA LYS A 262 -13.66 26.66 54.48
C LYS A 262 -12.44 27.06 55.34
N ASN A 263 -11.26 27.17 54.73
CA ASN A 263 -10.07 27.61 55.45
C ASN A 263 -10.21 29.03 56.01
N HIS A 264 -10.89 29.94 55.30
CA HIS A 264 -11.17 31.28 55.82
C HIS A 264 -12.14 31.24 57.01
N ILE A 265 -13.17 30.38 56.97
CA ILE A 265 -14.10 30.17 58.09
C ILE A 265 -13.34 29.63 59.31
N ASP A 266 -12.52 28.59 59.15
CA ASP A 266 -11.74 28.00 60.24
C ASP A 266 -10.78 29.02 60.87
N LYS A 267 -10.12 29.86 60.04
CA LYS A 267 -9.28 30.97 60.52
C LYS A 267 -10.08 31.99 61.32
N TRP A 268 -11.27 32.36 60.86
CA TRP A 268 -12.14 33.31 61.56
C TRP A 268 -12.58 32.78 62.93
N GLU A 269 -13.01 31.53 62.98
CA GLU A 269 -13.41 30.88 64.24
C GLU A 269 -12.25 30.82 65.23
N ASN A 270 -11.05 30.45 64.78
CA ASN A 270 -9.86 30.45 65.62
C ASN A 270 -9.51 31.85 66.13
N THR A 271 -9.60 32.86 65.27
CA THR A 271 -9.36 34.26 65.66
C THR A 271 -10.34 34.71 66.72
N ASN A 272 -11.62 34.36 66.61
CA ASN A 272 -12.63 34.68 67.62
C ASN A 272 -12.38 33.95 68.94
N LYS A 273 -12.05 32.66 68.92
CA LYS A 273 -11.70 31.89 70.14
C LYS A 273 -10.51 32.50 70.88
N VAL A 274 -9.47 32.92 70.14
CA VAL A 274 -8.30 33.58 70.72
C VAL A 274 -8.67 34.93 71.33
N LEU A 275 -9.52 35.71 70.67
CA LEU A 275 -9.99 37.00 71.18
C LEU A 275 -10.91 36.86 72.41
N GLU A 276 -11.77 35.85 72.43
CA GLU A 276 -12.57 35.50 73.62
C GLU A 276 -11.66 35.15 74.79
N TYR A 277 -10.67 34.29 74.57
CA TYR A 277 -9.68 33.94 75.59
C TYR A 277 -8.89 35.16 76.09
N VAL A 278 -8.47 36.07 75.21
CA VAL A 278 -7.81 37.32 75.60
C VAL A 278 -8.74 38.21 76.43
N ASN A 279 -10.02 38.28 76.08
CA ASN A 279 -11.00 39.02 76.87
C ASN A 279 -11.19 38.39 78.26
N ASP A 280 -11.27 37.07 78.36
CA ASP A 280 -11.34 36.36 79.64
C ASP A 280 -10.10 36.62 80.51
N LEU A 281 -8.90 36.60 79.92
CA LEU A 281 -7.65 36.95 80.60
C LEU A 281 -7.64 38.38 81.13
N ARG A 282 -8.22 39.35 80.39
CA ARG A 282 -8.36 40.74 80.84
C ARG A 282 -9.34 40.91 82.01
N HIS A 283 -10.31 40.01 82.14
CA HIS A 283 -11.35 40.05 83.18
C HIS A 283 -11.02 39.17 84.39
N MET A 284 -9.84 38.53 84.44
CA MET A 284 -9.43 37.74 85.60
C MET A 284 -9.21 38.60 86.85
N SER A 285 -9.96 38.29 87.91
CA SER A 285 -9.93 38.98 89.21
C SER A 285 -8.94 38.32 90.18
N GLY A 286 -8.23 39.13 90.99
CA GLY A 286 -7.40 38.64 92.11
C GLY A 286 -5.88 38.53 91.87
N ILE A 287 -5.37 39.19 90.82
CA ILE A 287 -3.96 39.13 90.39
C ILE A 287 -3.19 40.37 90.91
N SER A 288 -1.90 40.21 91.25
CA SER A 288 -1.06 41.33 91.72
C SER A 288 -0.83 42.39 90.63
N ASP A 289 -0.62 43.66 90.99
CA ASP A 289 -0.48 44.77 90.03
C ASP A 289 0.67 44.60 89.03
N ASN A 290 1.73 43.87 89.41
CA ASN A 290 2.86 43.57 88.51
C ASN A 290 2.50 42.49 87.47
N GLU A 291 1.80 41.44 87.89
CA GLU A 291 1.32 40.38 86.99
C GLU A 291 0.24 40.91 86.04
N LYS A 292 -0.61 41.81 86.51
CA LYS A 292 -1.63 42.47 85.68
C LYS A 292 -1.01 43.27 84.52
N LYS A 293 0.12 43.94 84.75
CA LYS A 293 0.87 44.65 83.68
C LYS A 293 1.48 43.70 82.66
N LEU A 294 1.97 42.53 83.09
CA LEU A 294 2.51 41.49 82.20
C LEU A 294 1.41 40.85 81.34
N ILE A 295 0.25 40.56 81.94
CA ILE A 295 -0.93 40.03 81.24
C ILE A 295 -1.43 41.01 80.19
N LEU A 296 -1.52 42.30 80.50
CA LEU A 296 -1.94 43.32 79.52
C LEU A 296 -0.98 43.40 78.33
N LYS A 297 0.34 43.39 78.56
CA LYS A 297 1.34 43.34 77.47
C LYS A 297 1.21 42.08 76.61
N TYR A 298 0.90 40.94 77.23
CA TYR A 298 0.65 39.69 76.51
C TYR A 298 -0.63 39.76 75.66
N CYS A 299 -1.73 40.28 76.22
CA CYS A 299 -2.98 40.50 75.50
C CYS A 299 -2.78 41.41 74.28
N ASP A 300 -2.07 42.54 74.44
CA ASP A 300 -1.82 43.49 73.35
C ASP A 300 -0.94 42.86 72.23
N TYR A 301 -0.01 41.98 72.61
CA TYR A 301 0.80 41.23 71.65
C TYR A 301 -0.03 40.19 70.86
N VAL A 302 -0.92 39.46 71.55
CA VAL A 302 -1.81 38.47 70.92
C VAL A 302 -2.84 39.13 70.02
N GLU A 303 -3.43 40.26 70.41
CA GLU A 303 -4.36 41.03 69.56
C GLU A 303 -3.68 41.62 68.33
N LYS A 304 -2.39 41.97 68.42
CA LYS A 304 -1.60 42.40 67.28
C LYS A 304 -1.35 41.26 66.28
N LEU A 305 -1.19 40.03 66.76
CA LEU A 305 -0.98 38.83 65.92
C LEU A 305 -2.29 38.25 65.36
N TYR A 306 -3.40 38.37 66.08
CA TYR A 306 -4.71 37.86 65.70
C TYR A 306 -5.70 39.00 65.43
N SER A 307 -5.30 39.91 64.54
CA SER A 307 -6.12 41.08 64.21
C SER A 307 -7.22 40.74 63.21
N LYS A 308 -8.48 41.05 63.57
CA LYS A 308 -9.61 41.00 62.62
C LYS A 308 -9.35 41.84 61.37
N SER A 309 -8.59 42.93 61.49
CA SER A 309 -8.26 43.81 60.36
C SER A 309 -7.38 43.15 59.30
N GLU A 310 -6.47 42.25 59.68
CA GLU A 310 -5.63 41.50 58.75
C GLU A 310 -6.44 40.42 58.03
N PHE A 311 -7.34 39.75 58.76
CA PHE A 311 -8.29 38.79 58.16
C PHE A 311 -9.21 39.45 57.11
N TYR A 312 -9.73 40.66 57.38
CA TYR A 312 -10.54 41.38 56.39
C TYR A 312 -9.75 41.77 55.13
N LYS A 313 -8.45 42.08 55.24
CA LYS A 313 -7.59 42.32 54.08
C LYS A 313 -7.41 41.06 53.23
N GLU A 314 -7.17 39.90 53.86
CA GLU A 314 -7.08 38.61 53.15
C GLU A 314 -8.37 38.27 52.37
N ILE A 315 -9.55 38.54 52.95
CA ILE A 315 -10.84 38.33 52.28
C ILE A 315 -11.03 39.29 51.10
N LEU A 316 -10.69 40.57 51.28
CA LEU A 316 -10.80 41.57 50.20
C LEU A 316 -9.91 41.22 49.01
N GLU A 317 -8.68 40.78 49.26
CA GLU A 317 -7.78 40.29 48.20
C GLU A 317 -8.32 39.04 47.50
N PHE A 318 -8.94 38.12 48.25
CA PHE A 318 -9.57 36.92 47.69
C PHE A 318 -10.76 37.27 46.79
N TYR A 319 -11.61 38.22 47.20
CA TYR A 319 -12.75 38.68 46.43
C TYR A 319 -12.30 39.36 45.13
N GLN A 320 -11.32 40.28 45.19
CA GLN A 320 -10.76 40.95 44.02
C GLN A 320 -10.08 39.99 43.02
N LYS A 321 -9.44 38.93 43.51
CA LYS A 321 -8.85 37.88 42.67
C LYS A 321 -9.87 36.90 42.08
N SER A 322 -11.12 36.94 42.51
CA SER A 322 -12.19 36.05 42.03
C SER A 322 -13.10 36.71 40.98
N GLU A 323 -13.00 38.03 40.79
CA GLU A 323 -13.73 38.80 39.76
C GLU A 323 -12.92 39.03 38.45
N LEU A 324 -11.68 38.55 38.41
CA LEU A 324 -10.82 38.42 37.21
C LEU A 324 -10.76 36.95 36.78
#